data_AF-R5KYM8-F1
#
_entry.id   AF-R5KYM8-F1
#
_cell.length_a   1.000
_cell.length_b   1.000
_cell.length_c   1.000
_cell.angle_alpha   90.00
_cell.angle_beta   90.00
_cell.angle_gamma   90.00
#
_symmetry.space_group_name_H-M   'P 1'
#
loop_
_entity.id
_entity.type
_entity.pdbx_description
1 polymer ?
#
loop_
_entity_poly.entity_id
_entity_poly.type
_entity_poly.pdbx_seq_one_letter_code
_entity_poly.pdbx_strand_id
1 'polypeptide(L)'
;MADGLFLNKQGLFCYGFNAMITAWGQFPKFIRIYFGLSFVFNTFAGNISLYLKIPLLTAGVHAALHTERRFAMPGTLPVTINQSIMKTIDNYISSIRKRTAAPGVASMLTARGIRTVVAAALLALTTTAAAQLPMRNAENVNKYKDICKRYIYKEKEGMYREAGGSLPYPFLAPGSNQYLDMLWDWDSWLSNVALRQILADCGTKADSARALKYEQGCVLNSLSYGGMDGWIPIWIERNAPSREDMLRKRNPWKSNMHKPTLAQHAAFITRTMNGDAEWLRDGFYFLQAFVSKYMNHHRHRATGLLYWETDEAIGVDNDPSTFYRPHESSGSIFLNALMYKELKAMEYLATRLNLTETARQYADEADELAARVREHCWDRRDGFYYSVDLNLLPVEKPDITGLEPGDLYLHVGQPRSYDCLIQRLSVWSGFMAMWAGIATKEQAAEMVSKHFRDTTSYNAPAGIRTLSPLEKMYNTKASGNPSSWQGPVWINVNYLVFRGLLNYGYEEEARELAEKTVLLLGRDFERFGALHEYYLPENGEPVLNKGFQNWNFLVLNMIAWLEGRQQVTEF
;
A
#
# COMPACT_ATOMS: atom_id res chain seq x y z
N MET A 1 -28.60 10.02 -48.99
CA MET A 1 -28.53 11.48 -49.24
C MET A 1 -28.13 12.13 -47.93
N ALA A 2 -26.98 12.77 -47.73
CA ALA A 2 -25.96 13.23 -48.66
C ALA A 2 -24.56 12.86 -48.16
N ASP A 3 -23.70 12.51 -49.10
CA ASP A 3 -22.25 12.38 -48.94
C ASP A 3 -21.63 13.76 -48.79
N GLY A 4 -20.81 13.97 -47.76
CA GLY A 4 -20.08 15.21 -47.53
C GLY A 4 -18.58 14.97 -47.58
N LEU A 5 -17.94 15.31 -48.70
CA LEU A 5 -16.48 15.46 -48.80
C LEU A 5 -16.04 16.69 -47.99
N PHE A 6 -15.11 16.52 -47.05
CA PHE A 6 -14.33 17.62 -46.49
C PHE A 6 -12.86 17.51 -46.93
N LEU A 7 -12.39 18.53 -47.63
CA LEU A 7 -10.99 18.73 -48.01
C LEU A 7 -10.23 19.42 -46.86
N ASN A 8 -9.17 18.81 -46.36
CA ASN A 8 -8.12 19.49 -45.60
C ASN A 8 -6.80 19.46 -46.39
N LYS A 9 -5.99 20.51 -46.27
CA LYS A 9 -4.82 20.91 -47.10
C LYS A 9 -3.61 19.94 -47.09
N GLN A 10 -3.80 18.64 -46.88
CA GLN A 10 -2.73 17.62 -46.95
C GLN A 10 -3.09 16.35 -47.74
N GLY A 11 -4.18 16.34 -48.54
CA GLY A 11 -4.39 15.30 -49.55
C GLY A 11 -4.60 13.87 -49.04
N LEU A 12 -5.28 13.69 -47.89
CA LEU A 12 -5.71 12.37 -47.40
C LEU A 12 -7.12 12.02 -47.91
N PHE A 13 -7.25 10.89 -48.62
CA PHE A 13 -8.54 10.24 -48.88
C PHE A 13 -8.94 9.35 -47.69
N CYS A 14 -10.10 9.59 -47.08
CA CYS A 14 -10.68 8.70 -46.08
C CYS A 14 -11.87 7.94 -46.68
N TYR A 15 -11.77 6.61 -46.75
CA TYR A 15 -12.92 5.73 -46.97
C TYR A 15 -13.33 5.10 -45.63
N GLY A 16 -14.53 5.42 -45.14
CA GLY A 16 -15.11 4.75 -43.97
C GLY A 16 -16.00 3.59 -44.41
N PHE A 17 -15.65 2.36 -44.03
CA PHE A 17 -16.53 1.19 -44.14
C PHE A 17 -17.02 0.83 -42.74
N ASN A 18 -18.33 0.96 -42.48
CA ASN A 18 -18.94 0.45 -41.26
C ASN A 18 -19.30 -1.03 -41.46
N ALA A 19 -18.52 -1.95 -40.89
CA ALA A 19 -18.92 -3.36 -40.81
C ALA A 19 -19.77 -3.57 -39.54
N MET A 20 -21.09 -3.72 -39.72
CA MET A 20 -22.01 -4.12 -38.64
C MET A 20 -21.89 -5.64 -38.42
N ILE A 21 -21.44 -6.07 -37.24
CA ILE A 21 -21.56 -7.47 -36.81
C ILE A 21 -22.76 -7.56 -35.87
N THR A 22 -23.88 -8.11 -36.35
CA THR A 22 -25.02 -8.49 -35.53
C THR A 22 -24.91 -9.97 -35.16
N ALA A 23 -24.65 -10.27 -33.89
CA ALA A 23 -24.79 -11.62 -33.35
C ALA A 23 -26.25 -11.84 -32.91
N TRP A 24 -26.91 -12.84 -33.48
CA TRP A 24 -28.25 -13.27 -33.06
C TRP A 24 -28.12 -14.34 -31.97
N GLY A 25 -28.66 -14.05 -30.79
CA GLY A 25 -28.89 -15.02 -29.71
C GLY A 25 -30.18 -14.63 -28.99
N GLN A 26 -31.15 -15.53 -28.93
CA GLN A 26 -32.43 -15.32 -28.26
C GLN A 26 -32.25 -15.29 -26.74
N PHE A 27 -32.27 -14.11 -26.13
CA PHE A 27 -32.75 -13.89 -24.75
C PHE A 27 -33.33 -12.47 -24.65
N PRO A 28 -34.45 -12.26 -23.92
CA PRO A 28 -35.15 -10.98 -23.95
C PRO A 28 -34.58 -9.96 -22.95
N LYS A 29 -34.56 -8.70 -23.41
CA LYS A 29 -34.44 -7.41 -22.70
C LYS A 29 -33.02 -6.83 -22.50
N PHE A 30 -32.67 -6.01 -23.50
CA PHE A 30 -31.96 -4.72 -23.47
C PHE A 30 -30.65 -4.59 -22.67
N ILE A 31 -29.52 -4.73 -23.36
CA ILE A 31 -28.39 -3.77 -23.45
C ILE A 31 -27.78 -3.97 -24.86
N ARG A 32 -27.72 -2.93 -25.70
CA ARG A 32 -26.94 -2.95 -26.97
C ARG A 32 -25.58 -2.31 -26.69
N ILE A 33 -24.51 -3.09 -26.73
CA ILE A 33 -23.14 -2.56 -26.68
C ILE A 33 -22.64 -2.39 -28.12
N TYR A 34 -22.30 -1.16 -28.49
CA TYR A 34 -21.77 -0.83 -29.82
C TYR A 34 -20.25 -0.85 -29.78
N PHE A 35 -19.62 -1.75 -30.53
CA PHE A 35 -18.20 -1.69 -30.83
C PHE A 35 -18.01 -1.11 -32.23
N GLY A 36 -17.54 0.13 -32.32
CA GLY A 36 -17.12 0.73 -33.59
C GLY A 36 -15.61 0.56 -33.78
N LEU A 37 -15.19 -0.24 -34.75
CA LEU A 37 -13.81 -0.21 -35.26
C LEU A 37 -13.75 0.74 -36.46
N SER A 38 -12.91 1.76 -36.40
CA SER A 38 -12.61 2.62 -37.55
C SER A 38 -11.22 2.28 -38.08
N PHE A 39 -11.11 2.06 -39.39
CA PHE A 39 -9.85 1.84 -40.09
C PHE A 39 -9.44 3.13 -40.80
N VAL A 40 -8.18 3.55 -40.62
CA VAL A 40 -7.59 4.65 -41.40
C VAL A 40 -6.55 4.05 -42.34
N PHE A 41 -6.77 4.16 -43.65
CA PHE A 41 -5.81 3.73 -44.66
C PHE A 41 -4.90 4.90 -45.01
N ASN A 42 -3.59 4.74 -44.81
CA ASN A 42 -2.59 5.70 -45.29
C ASN A 42 -1.85 5.08 -46.47
N THR A 43 -2.09 5.57 -47.68
CA THR A 43 -1.62 4.94 -48.93
C THR A 43 -0.20 5.34 -49.36
N PHE A 44 0.54 6.13 -48.59
CA PHE A 44 1.87 6.61 -49.03
C PHE A 44 3.10 5.90 -48.44
N ALA A 45 2.95 4.90 -47.56
CA ALA A 45 4.13 4.27 -46.94
C ALA A 45 4.02 2.77 -46.61
N GLY A 46 3.05 2.03 -47.16
CA GLY A 46 2.98 0.57 -47.01
C GLY A 46 2.77 0.03 -45.58
N ASN A 47 2.57 0.90 -44.58
CA ASN A 47 2.38 0.54 -43.17
C ASN A 47 0.90 0.57 -42.78
N ILE A 48 0.41 -0.53 -42.18
CA ILE A 48 -0.92 -0.62 -41.58
C ILE A 48 -0.80 -0.22 -40.11
N SER A 49 -1.47 0.87 -39.70
CA SER A 49 -1.61 1.24 -38.28
C SER A 49 -3.02 0.90 -37.81
N LEU A 50 -3.14 0.11 -36.74
CA LEU A 50 -4.41 -0.26 -36.12
C LEU A 50 -4.69 0.68 -34.95
N TYR A 51 -5.81 1.42 -35.01
CA TYR A 51 -6.26 2.23 -33.87
C TYR A 51 -7.54 1.61 -33.30
N LEU A 52 -7.49 1.17 -32.05
CA LEU A 52 -8.68 0.73 -31.32
C LEU A 52 -9.28 1.95 -30.62
N LYS A 53 -10.41 2.45 -31.14
CA LYS A 53 -11.15 3.54 -30.49
C LYS A 53 -12.20 2.91 -29.58
N ILE A 54 -11.91 2.82 -28.28
CA ILE A 54 -12.91 2.44 -27.27
C ILE A 54 -13.75 3.70 -27.01
N PRO A 55 -15.08 3.68 -27.22
CA PRO A 55 -15.91 4.84 -26.88
C PRO A 55 -15.94 4.98 -25.35
N LEU A 56 -15.27 6.00 -24.82
CA LEU A 56 -15.57 6.53 -23.49
C LEU A 56 -16.94 7.18 -23.56
N LEU A 57 -17.91 6.61 -22.86
CA LEU A 57 -19.15 7.29 -22.48
C LEU A 57 -18.78 8.40 -21.49
N THR A 58 -18.42 9.57 -22.00
CA THR A 58 -18.27 10.78 -21.20
C THR A 58 -19.25 11.82 -21.71
N ALA A 59 -20.35 11.99 -20.97
CA ALA A 59 -21.15 13.19 -21.01
C ALA A 59 -20.36 14.32 -20.33
N GLY A 60 -20.22 15.45 -21.03
CA GLY A 60 -19.91 16.76 -20.44
C GLY A 60 -18.44 17.04 -20.12
N VAL A 61 -17.79 17.82 -20.99
CA VAL A 61 -17.32 19.20 -20.74
C VAL A 61 -16.21 19.50 -21.75
N HIS A 62 -16.54 20.42 -22.64
CA HIS A 62 -15.64 21.06 -23.58
C HIS A 62 -14.95 22.22 -22.84
N ALA A 63 -13.64 22.14 -22.60
CA ALA A 63 -12.85 23.32 -22.27
C ALA A 63 -11.39 23.11 -22.66
N ALA A 64 -10.91 24.06 -23.45
CA ALA A 64 -9.56 24.24 -23.97
C ALA A 64 -8.44 23.89 -22.99
N LEU A 65 -7.32 23.39 -23.52
CA LEU A 65 -5.98 23.94 -23.25
C LEU A 65 -4.98 23.37 -24.28
N HIS A 66 -4.63 24.22 -25.24
CA HIS A 66 -3.40 24.13 -26.00
C HIS A 66 -2.22 24.17 -25.02
N THR A 67 -1.37 23.15 -25.01
CA THR A 67 0.06 23.28 -24.67
C THR A 67 0.83 22.16 -25.33
N GLU A 68 1.63 22.51 -26.34
CA GLU A 68 2.63 21.62 -26.91
C GLU A 68 3.76 21.40 -25.90
N ARG A 69 3.93 20.17 -25.41
CA ARG A 69 5.21 19.70 -24.89
C ARG A 69 5.49 18.30 -25.42
N ARG A 70 6.55 18.21 -26.23
CA ARG A 70 7.11 16.97 -26.77
C ARG A 70 7.58 16.10 -25.60
N PHE A 71 7.01 14.91 -25.46
CA PHE A 71 7.58 13.82 -24.66
C PHE A 71 7.89 12.63 -25.59
N ALA A 72 9.12 12.12 -25.46
CA ALA A 72 9.63 10.97 -26.20
C ALA A 72 8.89 9.69 -25.80
N MET A 73 8.50 8.87 -26.78
CA MET A 73 7.93 7.53 -26.58
C MET A 73 9.05 6.50 -26.39
N PRO A 74 9.05 5.68 -25.33
CA PRO A 74 9.93 4.51 -25.24
C PRO A 74 9.27 3.25 -25.83
N GLY A 75 10.00 2.59 -26.74
CA GLY A 75 10.07 1.13 -26.88
C GLY A 75 8.85 0.35 -27.36
N THR A 76 8.82 -0.03 -28.64
CA THR A 76 8.01 -1.16 -29.15
C THR A 76 8.60 -2.49 -28.65
N LEU A 77 7.87 -3.22 -27.80
CA LEU A 77 8.15 -4.62 -27.45
C LEU A 77 7.64 -5.55 -28.58
N PRO A 78 8.44 -6.50 -29.10
CA PRO A 78 7.96 -7.52 -30.02
C PRO A 78 7.19 -8.62 -29.26
N VAL A 79 5.92 -8.81 -29.60
CA VAL A 79 5.12 -9.94 -29.12
C VAL A 79 5.27 -11.11 -30.10
N THR A 80 5.86 -12.22 -29.65
CA THR A 80 5.96 -13.45 -30.44
C THR A 80 4.62 -14.19 -30.41
N ILE A 81 3.97 -14.32 -31.57
CA ILE A 81 2.71 -15.08 -31.73
C ILE A 81 3.02 -16.58 -31.65
N ASN A 82 2.49 -17.26 -30.64
CA ASN A 82 2.64 -18.71 -30.46
C ASN A 82 1.88 -19.50 -31.55
N GLN A 83 2.49 -20.55 -32.12
CA GLN A 83 1.91 -21.44 -33.14
C GLN A 83 0.56 -22.06 -32.75
N SER A 84 0.28 -22.24 -31.45
CA SER A 84 -1.00 -22.73 -30.92
C SER A 84 -2.20 -21.83 -31.27
N ILE A 85 -2.01 -20.50 -31.20
CA ILE A 85 -3.04 -19.51 -31.51
C ILE A 85 -3.33 -19.51 -33.01
N MET A 86 -2.30 -19.60 -33.84
CA MET A 86 -2.44 -19.71 -35.30
C MET A 86 -3.23 -20.95 -35.72
N LYS A 87 -2.97 -22.10 -35.06
CA LYS A 87 -3.69 -23.35 -35.33
C LYS A 87 -5.18 -23.26 -34.99
N THR A 88 -5.51 -22.56 -33.91
CA THR A 88 -6.90 -22.34 -33.48
C THR A 88 -7.65 -21.42 -34.46
N ILE A 89 -6.98 -20.35 -34.92
CA ILE A 89 -7.52 -19.43 -35.94
C ILE A 89 -7.77 -20.18 -37.26
N ASP A 90 -6.84 -21.04 -37.69
CA ASP A 90 -7.00 -21.80 -38.93
C ASP A 90 -8.13 -22.85 -38.85
N ASN A 91 -8.30 -23.50 -37.70
CA ASN A 91 -9.42 -24.43 -37.47
C ASN A 91 -10.78 -23.72 -37.53
N TYR A 92 -10.90 -22.52 -36.95
CA TYR A 92 -12.12 -21.73 -36.98
C TYR A 92 -12.47 -21.24 -38.40
N ILE A 93 -11.46 -20.82 -39.18
CA ILE A 93 -11.64 -20.40 -40.57
C ILE A 93 -12.04 -21.58 -41.47
N SER A 94 -11.47 -22.76 -41.23
CA SER A 94 -11.84 -24.00 -41.91
C SER A 94 -13.30 -24.37 -41.66
N SER A 95 -13.78 -24.21 -40.42
CA SER A 95 -15.18 -24.40 -40.02
C SER A 95 -16.14 -23.44 -40.78
N ILE A 96 -15.78 -22.17 -40.92
CA ILE A 96 -16.59 -21.18 -41.64
C ILE A 96 -16.67 -21.53 -43.13
N ARG A 97 -15.54 -21.89 -43.76
CA ARG A 97 -15.49 -22.27 -45.18
C ARG A 97 -16.34 -23.50 -45.50
N LYS A 98 -16.44 -24.47 -44.58
CA LYS A 98 -17.31 -25.64 -44.73
C LYS A 98 -18.80 -25.30 -44.67
N ARG A 99 -19.19 -24.19 -44.03
CA ARG A 99 -20.59 -23.79 -43.85
C ARG A 99 -21.12 -22.87 -44.96
N THR A 100 -20.26 -22.28 -45.80
CA THR A 100 -20.65 -21.27 -46.80
C THR A 100 -20.63 -21.78 -48.25
N ALA A 101 -20.84 -23.08 -48.48
CA ALA A 101 -20.98 -23.63 -49.84
C ALA A 101 -22.36 -23.30 -50.44
N ALA A 102 -22.56 -22.05 -50.87
CA ALA A 102 -23.62 -21.65 -51.80
C ALA A 102 -23.01 -20.75 -52.88
N PRO A 103 -23.21 -21.02 -54.18
CA PRO A 103 -22.54 -20.27 -55.25
C PRO A 103 -23.32 -18.99 -55.57
N GLY A 104 -22.74 -17.85 -55.24
CA GLY A 104 -23.23 -16.53 -55.63
C GLY A 104 -22.94 -15.49 -54.56
N VAL A 105 -22.24 -14.42 -54.93
CA VAL A 105 -21.71 -13.33 -54.07
C VAL A 105 -20.39 -13.66 -53.37
N ALA A 106 -19.32 -13.71 -54.16
CA ALA A 106 -17.95 -13.65 -53.65
C ALA A 106 -17.23 -12.46 -54.30
N SER A 107 -17.23 -11.29 -53.65
CA SER A 107 -16.17 -10.29 -53.85
C SER A 107 -16.07 -9.35 -52.64
N MET A 108 -14.82 -9.07 -52.24
CA MET A 108 -14.40 -8.03 -51.29
C MET A 108 -14.69 -8.19 -49.79
N LEU A 109 -14.33 -9.33 -49.19
CA LEU A 109 -13.82 -9.37 -47.82
C LEU A 109 -12.67 -10.37 -47.79
N THR A 110 -11.45 -9.89 -48.01
CA THR A 110 -10.27 -10.75 -48.10
C THR A 110 -10.10 -11.52 -46.79
N ALA A 111 -9.86 -12.82 -46.88
CA ALA A 111 -9.64 -13.71 -45.72
C ALA A 111 -8.56 -13.20 -44.73
N ARG A 112 -7.71 -12.25 -45.16
CA ARG A 112 -6.79 -11.49 -44.31
C ARG A 112 -7.50 -10.56 -43.32
N GLY A 113 -8.55 -9.84 -43.72
CA GLY A 113 -9.29 -8.92 -42.84
C GLY A 113 -10.01 -9.64 -41.71
N ILE A 114 -10.63 -10.79 -41.99
CA ILE A 114 -11.27 -11.64 -40.98
C ILE A 114 -10.21 -12.23 -40.03
N ARG A 115 -9.06 -12.70 -40.56
CA ARG A 115 -7.92 -13.16 -39.74
C ARG A 115 -7.42 -12.09 -38.79
N THR A 116 -7.25 -10.86 -39.26
CA THR A 116 -6.74 -9.75 -38.43
C THR A 116 -7.74 -9.32 -37.37
N VAL A 117 -9.05 -9.26 -37.69
CA VAL A 117 -10.09 -8.90 -36.71
C VAL A 117 -10.28 -9.99 -35.66
N VAL A 118 -10.30 -11.27 -36.07
CA VAL A 118 -10.39 -12.41 -35.14
C VAL A 118 -9.12 -12.51 -34.28
N ALA A 119 -7.93 -12.29 -34.85
CA ALA A 119 -6.69 -12.24 -34.09
C ALA A 119 -6.67 -11.06 -33.11
N ALA A 120 -7.13 -9.87 -33.51
CA ALA A 120 -7.22 -8.71 -32.62
C ALA A 120 -8.25 -8.90 -31.50
N ALA A 121 -9.40 -9.53 -31.80
CA ALA A 121 -10.43 -9.85 -30.81
C ALA A 121 -9.96 -10.95 -29.84
N LEU A 122 -9.29 -11.99 -30.34
CA LEU A 122 -8.67 -13.03 -29.51
C LEU A 122 -7.51 -12.47 -28.68
N LEU A 123 -6.73 -11.53 -29.22
CA LEU A 123 -5.68 -10.85 -28.49
C LEU A 123 -6.27 -9.96 -27.39
N ALA A 124 -7.34 -9.22 -27.68
CA ALA A 124 -8.06 -8.42 -26.68
C ALA A 124 -8.74 -9.29 -25.59
N LEU A 125 -9.29 -10.46 -25.95
CA LEU A 125 -9.87 -11.41 -25.00
C LEU A 125 -8.80 -12.11 -24.16
N THR A 126 -7.63 -12.41 -24.73
CA THR A 126 -6.52 -13.01 -23.99
C THR A 126 -5.80 -11.99 -23.10
N THR A 127 -5.67 -10.73 -23.51
CA THR A 127 -5.11 -9.67 -22.64
C THR A 127 -6.04 -9.31 -21.50
N THR A 128 -7.36 -9.29 -21.71
CA THR A 128 -8.35 -9.06 -20.64
C THR A 128 -8.42 -10.24 -19.67
N ALA A 129 -8.39 -11.48 -20.16
CA ALA A 129 -8.31 -12.67 -19.31
C ALA A 129 -6.98 -12.75 -18.53
N ALA A 130 -5.86 -12.33 -19.12
CA ALA A 130 -4.58 -12.27 -18.44
C ALA A 130 -4.48 -11.15 -17.40
N ALA A 131 -5.36 -10.15 -17.45
CA ALA A 131 -5.40 -9.00 -16.55
C ALA A 131 -6.29 -9.23 -15.30
N GLN A 132 -7.09 -10.30 -15.26
CA GLN A 132 -7.97 -10.58 -14.12
C GLN A 132 -7.24 -11.40 -13.04
N LEU A 133 -7.58 -11.15 -11.76
CA LEU A 133 -7.11 -11.98 -10.65
C LEU A 133 -7.60 -13.42 -10.79
N PRO A 134 -6.78 -14.41 -10.41
CA PRO A 134 -7.23 -15.81 -10.33
C PRO A 134 -8.45 -15.94 -9.41
N MET A 135 -9.35 -16.84 -9.78
CA MET A 135 -10.51 -17.14 -8.94
C MET A 135 -10.08 -17.66 -7.56
N ARG A 136 -10.65 -17.11 -6.48
CA ARG A 136 -10.40 -17.57 -5.12
C ARG A 136 -11.08 -18.92 -4.87
N ASN A 137 -10.31 -19.98 -5.05
CA ASN A 137 -10.71 -21.36 -4.77
C ASN A 137 -9.49 -22.14 -4.21
N ALA A 138 -9.73 -23.32 -3.64
CA ALA A 138 -8.68 -24.11 -3.00
C ALA A 138 -7.54 -24.51 -3.97
N GLU A 139 -7.86 -24.79 -5.23
CA GLU A 139 -6.87 -25.16 -6.26
C GLU A 139 -5.87 -24.03 -6.53
N ASN A 140 -6.38 -22.83 -6.83
CA ASN A 140 -5.56 -21.65 -7.09
C ASN A 140 -4.80 -21.23 -5.84
N VAL A 141 -5.45 -21.21 -4.67
CA VAL A 141 -4.77 -20.87 -3.41
C VAL A 141 -3.60 -21.82 -3.17
N ASN A 142 -3.78 -23.14 -3.31
CA ASN A 142 -2.69 -24.10 -3.16
C ASN A 142 -1.57 -23.89 -4.19
N LYS A 143 -1.93 -23.72 -5.47
CA LYS A 143 -0.96 -23.41 -6.54
C LYS A 143 -0.11 -22.19 -6.19
N TYR A 144 -0.74 -21.09 -5.78
CA TYR A 144 -0.05 -19.83 -5.54
C TYR A 144 0.70 -19.79 -4.21
N LYS A 145 0.28 -20.55 -3.19
CA LYS A 145 1.11 -20.80 -2.00
C LYS A 145 2.47 -21.39 -2.39
N ASP A 146 2.46 -22.42 -3.25
CA ASP A 146 3.69 -23.09 -3.69
C ASP A 146 4.58 -22.16 -4.53
N ILE A 147 3.97 -21.34 -5.39
CA ILE A 147 4.71 -20.33 -6.17
C ILE A 147 5.37 -19.31 -5.24
N CYS A 148 4.61 -18.71 -4.31
CA CYS A 148 5.15 -17.74 -3.34
C CYS A 148 6.32 -18.35 -2.56
N LYS A 149 6.16 -19.53 -1.96
CA LYS A 149 7.23 -20.22 -1.23
C LYS A 149 8.48 -20.42 -2.08
N ARG A 150 8.33 -20.99 -3.28
CA ARG A 150 9.45 -21.31 -4.17
C ARG A 150 10.28 -20.09 -4.55
N TYR A 151 9.62 -18.98 -4.91
CA TYR A 151 10.32 -17.76 -5.30
C TYR A 151 10.94 -17.06 -4.08
N ILE A 152 10.20 -16.90 -3.00
CA ILE A 152 10.70 -16.18 -1.81
C ILE A 152 11.88 -16.90 -1.18
N TYR A 153 11.86 -18.23 -1.07
CA TYR A 153 12.99 -18.98 -0.50
C TYR A 153 14.28 -18.85 -1.33
N LYS A 154 14.14 -18.65 -2.64
CA LYS A 154 15.26 -18.41 -3.55
C LYS A 154 15.82 -16.99 -3.41
N GLU A 155 14.95 -16.01 -3.15
CA GLU A 155 15.29 -14.58 -3.11
C GLU A 155 15.74 -14.08 -1.75
N LYS A 156 15.48 -14.83 -0.65
CA LYS A 156 15.71 -14.38 0.74
C LYS A 156 17.09 -13.79 1.05
N GLU A 157 18.15 -14.23 0.36
CA GLU A 157 19.51 -13.70 0.56
C GLU A 157 19.60 -12.22 0.19
N GLY A 158 18.71 -11.73 -0.68
CA GLY A 158 18.64 -10.33 -1.12
C GLY A 158 18.27 -9.34 -0.03
N MET A 159 17.86 -9.77 1.17
CA MET A 159 17.59 -8.88 2.31
C MET A 159 18.84 -8.51 3.12
N TYR A 160 19.92 -9.29 3.04
CA TYR A 160 21.11 -9.10 3.88
C TYR A 160 22.05 -8.04 3.32
N ARG A 161 22.51 -7.11 4.17
CA ARG A 161 23.53 -6.11 3.86
C ARG A 161 24.69 -6.16 4.84
N GLU A 162 25.90 -6.22 4.30
CA GLU A 162 27.11 -6.18 5.11
C GLU A 162 27.35 -4.79 5.71
N ALA A 163 28.01 -4.78 6.87
CA ALA A 163 28.49 -3.57 7.52
C ALA A 163 29.43 -2.77 6.59
N GLY A 164 29.50 -1.46 6.79
CA GLY A 164 30.46 -0.59 6.13
C GLY A 164 29.99 0.86 6.04
N GLY A 165 30.93 1.79 5.86
CA GLY A 165 30.64 3.23 5.84
C GLY A 165 30.05 3.67 7.17
N SER A 166 28.94 4.41 7.12
CA SER A 166 28.21 4.93 8.27
C SER A 166 27.35 3.89 9.01
N LEU A 167 27.31 2.65 8.51
CA LEU A 167 26.54 1.53 9.10
C LEU A 167 27.52 0.46 9.62
N PRO A 168 28.01 0.58 10.87
CA PRO A 168 29.04 -0.32 11.41
C PRO A 168 28.54 -1.75 11.66
N TYR A 169 27.23 -1.96 11.71
CA TYR A 169 26.63 -3.29 11.86
C TYR A 169 26.00 -3.77 10.54
N PRO A 170 26.07 -5.07 10.22
CA PRO A 170 25.31 -5.62 9.10
C PRO A 170 23.82 -5.48 9.37
N PHE A 171 22.98 -5.31 8.35
CA PHE A 171 21.56 -4.98 8.53
C PHE A 171 20.68 -5.59 7.46
N LEU A 172 19.36 -5.49 7.66
CA LEU A 172 18.35 -5.90 6.69
C LEU A 172 17.83 -4.68 5.93
N ALA A 173 17.76 -4.79 4.60
CA ALA A 173 17.23 -3.75 3.72
C ALA A 173 16.12 -4.32 2.83
N PRO A 174 15.19 -3.47 2.32
CA PRO A 174 14.26 -3.87 1.27
C PRO A 174 15.10 -4.36 0.08
N GLY A 175 15.03 -5.64 -0.29
CA GLY A 175 15.90 -6.24 -1.31
C GLY A 175 15.65 -5.76 -2.76
N SER A 176 15.09 -4.56 -2.96
CA SER A 176 14.79 -3.97 -4.27
C SER A 176 15.90 -3.04 -4.74
N ASN A 177 16.17 -3.03 -6.04
CA ASN A 177 17.16 -2.15 -6.69
C ASN A 177 17.06 -0.67 -6.30
N GLN A 178 15.86 -0.22 -5.91
CA GLN A 178 15.58 1.17 -5.57
C GLN A 178 16.06 1.55 -4.16
N TYR A 179 16.11 0.60 -3.23
CA TYR A 179 16.41 0.83 -1.82
C TYR A 179 17.51 -0.09 -1.28
N LEU A 180 18.30 -0.68 -2.20
CA LEU A 180 19.22 -1.79 -1.91
C LEU A 180 20.04 -1.53 -0.65
N ASP A 181 20.62 -0.35 -0.48
CA ASP A 181 21.69 -0.11 0.50
C ASP A 181 21.34 0.98 1.54
N MET A 182 20.08 0.98 1.96
CA MET A 182 19.53 1.94 2.91
C MET A 182 18.82 1.21 4.06
N LEU A 183 19.16 1.56 5.29
CA LEU A 183 18.44 1.12 6.47
C LEU A 183 17.20 2.01 6.63
N TRP A 184 16.01 1.46 6.54
CA TRP A 184 14.73 2.17 6.66
C TRP A 184 13.96 1.66 7.88
N ASP A 185 13.36 2.58 8.63
CA ASP A 185 12.73 2.32 9.93
C ASP A 185 11.77 1.11 9.97
N TRP A 186 10.56 1.26 9.45
CA TRP A 186 9.51 0.22 9.50
C TRP A 186 9.73 -0.90 8.49
N ASP A 187 10.40 -0.60 7.38
CA ASP A 187 10.81 -1.53 6.33
C ASP A 187 11.67 -2.67 6.90
N SER A 188 12.73 -2.33 7.63
CA SER A 188 13.66 -3.30 8.19
C SER A 188 13.01 -4.13 9.31
N TRP A 189 12.07 -3.54 10.05
CA TRP A 189 11.27 -4.26 11.04
C TRP A 189 10.38 -5.32 10.40
N LEU A 190 9.56 -4.95 9.41
CA LEU A 190 8.66 -5.89 8.73
C LEU A 190 9.44 -6.94 7.90
N SER A 191 10.55 -6.54 7.29
CA SER A 191 11.48 -7.48 6.65
C SER A 191 12.00 -8.53 7.62
N ASN A 192 12.32 -8.14 8.86
CA ASN A 192 12.77 -9.09 9.87
C ASN A 192 11.67 -10.11 10.25
N VAL A 193 10.44 -9.64 10.44
CA VAL A 193 9.30 -10.52 10.72
C VAL A 193 9.09 -11.55 9.61
N ALA A 194 9.20 -11.13 8.34
CA ALA A 194 9.14 -12.03 7.20
C ALA A 194 10.34 -12.99 7.14
N LEU A 195 11.56 -12.49 7.37
CA LEU A 195 12.78 -13.30 7.39
C LEU A 195 12.71 -14.42 8.42
N ARG A 196 12.23 -14.15 9.63
CA ARG A 196 12.08 -15.17 10.66
C ARG A 196 11.05 -16.24 10.29
N GLN A 197 9.99 -15.90 9.56
CA GLN A 197 9.09 -16.93 9.00
C GLN A 197 9.78 -17.77 7.92
N ILE A 198 10.55 -17.13 7.02
CA ILE A 198 11.33 -17.86 6.01
C ILE A 198 12.28 -18.86 6.67
N LEU A 199 12.99 -18.44 7.71
CA LEU A 199 13.91 -19.30 8.46
C LEU A 199 13.19 -20.40 9.24
N ALA A 200 11.99 -20.16 9.74
CA ALA A 200 11.16 -21.19 10.35
C ALA A 200 10.69 -22.23 9.32
N ASP A 201 10.45 -21.81 8.08
CA ASP A 201 9.95 -22.67 7.01
C ASP A 201 11.06 -23.51 6.34
N CYS A 202 12.25 -22.95 6.13
CA CYS A 202 13.32 -23.62 5.38
C CYS A 202 14.76 -23.36 5.87
N GLY A 203 14.94 -22.67 6.99
CA GLY A 203 16.27 -22.32 7.53
C GLY A 203 16.86 -23.38 8.45
N THR A 204 18.18 -23.30 8.64
CA THR A 204 18.92 -24.08 9.64
C THR A 204 19.19 -23.26 10.90
N LYS A 205 19.71 -23.92 11.95
CA LYS A 205 20.22 -23.21 13.15
C LYS A 205 21.37 -22.26 12.80
N ALA A 206 22.21 -22.60 11.84
CA ALA A 206 23.30 -21.76 11.37
C ALA A 206 22.77 -20.50 10.65
N ASP A 207 21.73 -20.66 9.82
CA ASP A 207 21.08 -19.51 9.16
C ASP A 207 20.44 -18.57 10.18
N SER A 208 19.78 -19.13 11.20
CA SER A 208 19.20 -18.35 12.30
C SER A 208 20.24 -17.58 13.12
N ALA A 209 21.40 -18.18 13.36
CA ALA A 209 22.52 -17.54 14.06
C ALA A 209 23.19 -16.45 13.21
N ARG A 210 23.28 -16.65 11.88
CA ARG A 210 23.73 -15.63 10.93
C ARG A 210 22.76 -14.46 10.92
N ALA A 211 21.47 -14.73 10.74
CA ALA A 211 20.43 -13.71 10.63
C ALA A 211 20.40 -12.77 11.84
N LEU A 212 20.55 -13.32 13.05
CA LEU A 212 20.54 -12.55 14.30
C LEU A 212 21.48 -11.33 14.27
N LYS A 213 22.66 -11.44 13.65
CA LYS A 213 23.62 -10.32 13.53
C LYS A 213 23.05 -9.17 12.70
N TYR A 214 22.36 -9.47 11.61
CA TYR A 214 21.75 -8.46 10.73
C TYR A 214 20.51 -7.87 11.38
N GLU A 215 19.75 -8.67 12.11
CA GLU A 215 18.57 -8.24 12.83
C GLU A 215 18.92 -7.25 13.94
N GLN A 216 19.89 -7.59 14.79
CA GLN A 216 20.41 -6.70 15.81
C GLN A 216 21.01 -5.44 15.18
N GLY A 217 21.73 -5.58 14.07
CA GLY A 217 22.34 -4.44 13.39
C GLY A 217 21.35 -3.43 12.82
N CYS A 218 20.12 -3.82 12.46
CA CYS A 218 19.07 -2.84 12.15
C CYS A 218 18.82 -1.90 13.33
N VAL A 219 18.71 -2.44 14.54
CA VAL A 219 18.45 -1.65 15.75
C VAL A 219 19.71 -0.88 16.17
N LEU A 220 20.87 -1.53 16.21
CA LEU A 220 22.13 -0.93 16.66
C LEU A 220 22.61 0.20 15.74
N ASN A 221 22.43 0.08 14.43
CA ASN A 221 22.73 1.17 13.49
C ASN A 221 21.82 2.39 13.73
N SER A 222 20.51 2.19 13.91
CA SER A 222 19.58 3.28 14.24
C SER A 222 19.95 3.95 15.57
N LEU A 223 20.25 3.15 16.61
CA LEU A 223 20.67 3.67 17.91
C LEU A 223 22.04 4.38 17.87
N SER A 224 22.96 4.00 16.98
CA SER A 224 24.24 4.72 16.81
C SER A 224 24.08 6.15 16.28
N TYR A 225 22.93 6.44 15.66
CA TYR A 225 22.52 7.80 15.27
C TYR A 225 21.62 8.47 16.32
N GLY A 226 21.31 7.78 17.42
CA GLY A 226 20.54 8.31 18.54
C GLY A 226 21.31 9.32 19.38
N GLY A 227 20.55 10.14 20.12
CA GLY A 227 21.08 11.12 21.07
C GLY A 227 20.06 11.43 22.15
N MET A 228 20.47 12.15 23.20
CA MET A 228 19.57 12.50 24.31
C MET A 228 18.46 13.48 23.94
N ASP A 229 18.56 14.16 22.79
CA ASP A 229 17.46 14.91 22.20
C ASP A 229 16.36 13.99 21.61
N GLY A 230 16.59 12.68 21.57
CA GLY A 230 15.68 11.63 21.14
C GLY A 230 15.47 11.52 19.62
N TRP A 231 16.09 12.37 18.81
CA TRP A 231 15.92 12.31 17.36
C TRP A 231 16.79 11.19 16.76
N ILE A 232 16.16 10.32 15.99
CA ILE A 232 16.76 9.24 15.20
C ILE A 232 16.30 9.40 13.74
N PRO A 233 17.20 9.33 12.75
CA PRO A 233 16.83 9.48 11.34
C PRO A 233 15.88 8.37 10.88
N ILE A 234 14.99 8.69 9.93
CA ILE A 234 14.03 7.74 9.32
C ILE A 234 14.73 6.70 8.46
N TRP A 235 15.79 7.11 7.77
CA TRP A 235 16.65 6.22 7.00
C TRP A 235 18.12 6.58 7.17
N ILE A 236 18.99 5.60 7.00
CA ILE A 236 20.46 5.75 7.05
C ILE A 236 21.07 5.07 5.83
N GLU A 237 21.77 5.86 5.02
CA GLU A 237 22.54 5.40 3.86
C GLU A 237 23.96 5.00 4.26
N ARG A 238 24.61 4.14 3.47
CA ARG A 238 26.02 3.73 3.72
C ARG A 238 27.00 4.91 3.78
N ASN A 239 26.73 5.97 3.04
CA ASN A 239 27.51 7.21 3.02
C ASN A 239 26.79 8.36 3.73
N ALA A 240 25.85 8.07 4.62
CA ALA A 240 25.12 9.09 5.37
C ALA A 240 26.09 10.00 6.14
N PRO A 241 25.82 11.32 6.21
CA PRO A 241 26.63 12.24 7.01
C PRO A 241 26.63 11.84 8.48
N SER A 242 27.58 12.37 9.25
CA SER A 242 27.59 12.18 10.70
C SER A 242 26.30 12.75 11.31
N ARG A 243 25.91 12.23 12.48
CA ARG A 243 24.77 12.77 13.24
C ARG A 243 24.91 14.28 13.48
N GLU A 244 26.11 14.73 13.83
CA GLU A 244 26.40 16.15 14.06
C GLU A 244 26.11 16.98 12.81
N ASP A 245 26.55 16.51 11.64
CA ASP A 245 26.31 17.21 10.37
C ASP A 245 24.84 17.20 9.95
N MET A 246 24.10 16.13 10.24
CA MET A 246 22.64 16.10 10.04
C MET A 246 21.96 17.19 10.88
N LEU A 247 22.31 17.29 12.16
CA LEU A 247 21.70 18.24 13.10
C LEU A 247 22.10 19.70 12.85
N ARG A 248 23.21 19.96 12.15
CA ARG A 248 23.54 21.31 11.65
C ARG A 248 22.56 21.81 10.59
N LYS A 249 21.89 20.90 9.87
CA LYS A 249 20.96 21.21 8.77
C LYS A 249 19.50 20.99 9.12
N ARG A 250 19.22 20.10 10.07
CA ARG A 250 17.88 19.68 10.47
C ARG A 250 17.65 20.02 11.94
N ASN A 251 16.53 20.68 12.22
CA ASN A 251 16.10 20.89 13.60
C ASN A 251 15.44 19.61 14.13
N PRO A 252 16.04 18.92 15.12
CA PRO A 252 15.50 17.67 15.65
C PRO A 252 14.14 17.86 16.34
N TRP A 253 13.76 19.09 16.70
CA TRP A 253 12.47 19.40 17.34
C TRP A 253 11.38 19.81 16.35
N LYS A 254 11.75 20.11 15.10
CA LYS A 254 10.86 20.57 14.02
C LYS A 254 10.97 19.68 12.78
N SER A 255 11.27 18.40 12.98
CA SER A 255 11.26 17.40 11.92
C SER A 255 10.72 16.07 12.42
N ASN A 256 10.17 15.29 11.49
CA ASN A 256 9.88 13.88 11.74
C ASN A 256 11.18 13.10 11.99
N MET A 257 11.00 11.94 12.61
CA MET A 257 12.05 11.01 13.01
C MET A 257 11.59 9.58 12.74
N HIS A 258 12.46 8.61 13.00
CA HIS A 258 12.16 7.19 12.95
C HIS A 258 10.76 6.89 13.52
N LYS A 259 9.95 6.14 12.80
CA LYS A 259 8.61 5.72 13.28
C LYS A 259 8.74 4.94 14.59
N PRO A 260 7.73 4.95 15.47
CA PRO A 260 7.79 4.17 16.71
C PRO A 260 7.60 2.68 16.43
N THR A 261 8.64 2.07 15.85
CA THR A 261 8.78 0.64 15.53
C THR A 261 10.16 0.11 15.96
N LEU A 262 11.00 0.93 16.59
CA LEU A 262 12.38 0.57 16.94
C LEU A 262 12.42 -0.33 18.17
N ALA A 263 11.68 0.02 19.22
CA ALA A 263 11.49 -0.82 20.39
C ALA A 263 10.71 -2.08 20.02
N GLN A 264 9.70 -1.99 19.16
CA GLN A 264 9.00 -3.17 18.64
C GLN A 264 9.96 -4.14 17.93
N HIS A 265 10.86 -3.65 17.09
CA HIS A 265 11.86 -4.48 16.41
C HIS A 265 12.84 -5.09 17.42
N ALA A 266 13.33 -4.30 18.37
CA ALA A 266 14.25 -4.76 19.40
C ALA A 266 13.60 -5.81 20.34
N ALA A 267 12.34 -5.64 20.69
CA ALA A 267 11.55 -6.56 21.50
C ALA A 267 11.23 -7.86 20.75
N PHE A 268 10.94 -7.78 19.45
CA PHE A 268 10.81 -8.94 18.57
C PHE A 268 12.08 -9.79 18.56
N ILE A 269 13.24 -9.17 18.32
CA ILE A 269 14.55 -9.86 18.35
C ILE A 269 14.80 -10.48 19.72
N THR A 270 14.57 -9.72 20.79
CA THR A 270 14.73 -10.19 22.17
C THR A 270 13.86 -11.42 22.45
N ARG A 271 12.61 -11.49 21.96
CA ARG A 271 11.78 -12.72 22.07
C ARG A 271 12.43 -13.91 21.36
N THR A 272 13.05 -13.73 20.19
CA THR A 272 13.77 -14.81 19.50
C THR A 272 15.03 -15.28 20.25
N MET A 273 15.59 -14.42 21.11
CA MET A 273 16.72 -14.71 21.98
C MET A 273 16.29 -15.22 23.36
N ASN A 274 15.12 -15.86 23.47
CA ASN A 274 14.55 -16.34 24.74
C ASN A 274 14.39 -15.22 25.81
N GLY A 275 14.19 -14.00 25.34
CA GLY A 275 14.04 -12.81 26.17
C GLY A 275 15.35 -12.20 26.66
N ASP A 276 16.51 -12.60 26.15
CA ASP A 276 17.77 -11.93 26.48
C ASP A 276 17.81 -10.53 25.83
N ALA A 277 17.69 -9.50 26.66
CA ALA A 277 17.73 -8.09 26.25
C ALA A 277 19.09 -7.43 26.51
N GLU A 278 20.07 -8.15 27.07
CA GLU A 278 21.35 -7.55 27.51
C GLU A 278 22.12 -6.91 26.35
N TRP A 279 21.95 -7.42 25.14
CA TRP A 279 22.54 -6.86 23.91
C TRP A 279 22.12 -5.39 23.64
N LEU A 280 21.02 -4.92 24.24
CA LEU A 280 20.53 -3.55 24.13
C LEU A 280 20.98 -2.64 25.28
N ARG A 281 21.59 -3.16 26.35
CA ARG A 281 21.80 -2.40 27.60
C ARG A 281 22.47 -1.05 27.37
N ASP A 282 23.51 -1.03 26.54
CA ASP A 282 24.28 0.17 26.22
C ASP A 282 23.54 1.13 25.27
N GLY A 283 22.55 0.65 24.51
CA GLY A 283 21.74 1.48 23.61
C GLY A 283 20.37 1.87 24.19
N PHE A 284 19.96 1.25 25.30
CA PHE A 284 18.59 1.35 25.79
C PHE A 284 18.20 2.78 26.17
N TYR A 285 19.13 3.58 26.72
CA TYR A 285 18.83 4.97 27.07
C TYR A 285 18.57 5.86 25.85
N PHE A 286 19.17 5.56 24.68
CA PHE A 286 18.82 6.26 23.43
C PHE A 286 17.42 5.90 22.96
N LEU A 287 17.01 4.65 23.15
CA LEU A 287 15.64 4.21 22.88
C LEU A 287 14.64 4.87 23.84
N GLN A 288 14.99 5.02 25.12
CA GLN A 288 14.20 5.77 26.09
C GLN A 288 14.08 7.25 25.69
N ALA A 289 15.18 7.89 25.28
CA ALA A 289 15.18 9.29 24.82
C ALA A 289 14.29 9.46 23.56
N PHE A 290 14.33 8.50 22.64
CA PHE A 290 13.50 8.47 21.45
C PHE A 290 12.00 8.44 21.78
N VAL A 291 11.56 7.52 22.63
CA VAL A 291 10.15 7.46 23.07
C VAL A 291 9.77 8.71 23.87
N SER A 292 10.65 9.15 24.78
CA SER A 292 10.43 10.37 25.57
C SER A 292 10.25 11.61 24.70
N LYS A 293 10.94 11.69 23.56
CA LYS A 293 10.79 12.81 22.63
C LYS A 293 9.38 12.88 22.05
N TYR A 294 8.85 11.76 21.56
CA TYR A 294 7.46 11.72 21.10
C TYR A 294 6.49 12.12 22.22
N MET A 295 6.62 11.49 23.39
CA MET A 295 5.69 11.68 24.51
C MET A 295 5.70 13.10 25.09
N ASN A 296 6.84 13.80 25.03
CA ASN A 296 7.00 15.13 25.62
C ASN A 296 6.96 16.29 24.60
N HIS A 297 7.31 16.04 23.33
CA HIS A 297 7.48 17.10 22.33
C HIS A 297 6.62 16.94 21.07
N HIS A 298 6.03 15.76 20.83
CA HIS A 298 5.13 15.51 19.71
C HIS A 298 3.77 14.98 20.19
N ARG A 299 3.33 15.45 21.37
CA ARG A 299 2.07 15.08 22.04
C ARG A 299 1.21 16.31 22.23
N HIS A 300 0.01 16.28 21.68
CA HIS A 300 -0.94 17.37 21.82
C HIS A 300 -1.45 17.45 23.25
N ARG A 301 -1.27 18.63 23.88
CA ARG A 301 -1.50 18.80 25.31
C ARG A 301 -2.93 18.50 25.75
N ALA A 302 -3.93 18.89 24.96
CA ALA A 302 -5.32 18.76 25.37
C ALA A 302 -5.88 17.34 25.16
N THR A 303 -5.52 16.68 24.06
CA THR A 303 -6.02 15.33 23.73
C THR A 303 -5.11 14.22 24.21
N GLY A 304 -3.84 14.51 24.52
CA GLY A 304 -2.82 13.52 24.82
C GLY A 304 -2.41 12.63 23.65
N LEU A 305 -2.91 12.89 22.43
CA LEU A 305 -2.55 12.16 21.21
C LEU A 305 -1.22 12.65 20.64
N LEU A 306 -0.48 11.75 20.00
CA LEU A 306 0.70 12.10 19.24
C LEU A 306 0.36 12.64 17.85
N TYR A 307 1.24 13.50 17.33
CA TYR A 307 1.13 14.07 15.98
C TYR A 307 2.43 13.93 15.20
N TRP A 308 2.30 13.97 13.87
CA TRP A 308 3.44 14.17 12.97
C TRP A 308 3.85 15.64 12.99
N GLU A 309 5.16 15.90 13.02
CA GLU A 309 5.68 17.28 12.97
C GLU A 309 5.43 17.89 11.59
N THR A 310 5.71 17.12 10.53
CA THR A 310 5.47 17.48 9.12
C THR A 310 4.85 16.30 8.37
N ASP A 311 4.59 16.43 7.07
CA ASP A 311 4.21 15.31 6.20
C ASP A 311 5.40 14.56 5.58
N GLU A 312 6.63 14.89 5.98
CA GLU A 312 7.86 14.24 5.46
C GLU A 312 7.96 12.80 5.97
N ALA A 313 7.96 11.83 5.04
CA ALA A 313 8.30 10.43 5.28
C ALA A 313 7.50 9.74 6.43
N ILE A 314 6.22 10.07 6.54
CA ILE A 314 5.27 9.50 7.51
C ILE A 314 4.96 8.01 7.27
N GLY A 315 5.49 7.41 6.19
CA GLY A 315 5.30 5.99 5.81
C GLY A 315 4.09 5.74 4.93
N VAL A 316 3.07 6.59 5.06
CA VAL A 316 1.87 6.64 4.22
C VAL A 316 1.84 7.96 3.45
N ASP A 317 2.88 8.19 2.63
CA ASP A 317 3.34 9.49 2.14
C ASP A 317 2.28 10.53 1.75
N ASN A 318 1.25 10.14 0.99
CA ASN A 318 0.18 11.05 0.54
C ASN A 318 -1.19 10.76 1.20
N ASP A 319 -1.18 10.21 2.41
CA ASP A 319 -2.37 10.05 3.27
C ASP A 319 -2.97 11.44 3.55
N PRO A 320 -4.22 11.69 3.12
CA PRO A 320 -4.86 13.01 3.22
C PRO A 320 -5.14 13.48 4.67
N SER A 321 -4.97 12.61 5.65
CA SER A 321 -5.05 12.96 7.07
C SER A 321 -3.87 13.86 7.51
N THR A 322 -2.74 13.78 6.82
CA THR A 322 -1.49 14.49 7.19
C THR A 322 -0.88 15.27 6.02
N PHE A 323 -0.92 14.70 4.81
CA PHE A 323 -0.30 15.26 3.62
C PHE A 323 -0.84 16.66 3.29
N TYR A 324 0.07 17.63 3.10
CA TYR A 324 -0.26 19.04 2.81
C TYR A 324 -1.17 19.73 3.85
N ARG A 325 -1.22 19.22 5.09
CA ARG A 325 -1.87 19.92 6.21
C ARG A 325 -0.86 20.78 6.97
N PRO A 326 -1.33 21.75 7.78
CA PRO A 326 -0.44 22.50 8.67
C PRO A 326 0.39 21.55 9.54
N HIS A 327 1.63 21.94 9.84
CA HIS A 327 2.48 21.19 10.76
C HIS A 327 1.77 20.95 12.09
N GLU A 328 2.05 19.82 12.74
CA GLU A 328 1.55 19.49 14.09
C GLU A 328 0.00 19.36 14.18
N SER A 329 -0.71 19.36 13.04
CA SER A 329 -2.18 19.39 13.01
C SER A 329 -2.87 18.02 12.95
N SER A 330 -2.12 16.94 12.73
CA SER A 330 -2.69 15.61 12.50
C SER A 330 -2.41 14.67 13.67
N GLY A 331 -3.44 14.43 14.49
CA GLY A 331 -3.47 13.36 15.48
C GLY A 331 -3.71 12.02 14.78
N SER A 332 -2.67 11.50 14.12
CA SER A 332 -2.77 10.36 13.22
C SER A 332 -3.05 9.05 13.97
N ILE A 333 -4.13 8.34 13.62
CA ILE A 333 -4.41 7.01 14.19
C ILE A 333 -3.28 6.01 13.90
N PHE A 334 -2.64 6.14 12.73
CA PHE A 334 -1.47 5.34 12.34
C PHE A 334 -0.31 5.51 13.33
N LEU A 335 0.10 6.76 13.60
CA LEU A 335 1.18 7.08 14.54
C LEU A 335 0.86 6.61 15.96
N ASN A 336 -0.35 6.89 16.44
CA ASN A 336 -0.74 6.57 17.81
C ASN A 336 -0.86 5.05 18.04
N ALA A 337 -1.33 4.29 17.05
CA ALA A 337 -1.37 2.84 17.12
C ALA A 337 0.03 2.22 17.15
N LEU A 338 0.97 2.75 16.35
CA LEU A 338 2.38 2.34 16.39
C LEU A 338 3.01 2.69 17.74
N MET A 339 2.80 3.90 18.26
CA MET A 339 3.36 4.29 19.55
C MET A 339 2.82 3.45 20.70
N TYR A 340 1.52 3.13 20.71
CA TYR A 340 0.99 2.24 21.73
C TYR A 340 1.76 0.91 21.77
N LYS A 341 2.03 0.32 20.60
CA LYS A 341 2.81 -0.91 20.49
C LYS A 341 4.29 -0.71 20.85
N GLU A 342 4.86 0.46 20.54
CA GLU A 342 6.20 0.85 20.97
C GLU A 342 6.31 0.94 22.50
N LEU A 343 5.32 1.55 23.18
CA LEU A 343 5.28 1.62 24.65
C LEU A 343 5.17 0.23 25.28
N LYS A 344 4.34 -0.66 24.74
CA LYS A 344 4.27 -2.07 25.18
C LYS A 344 5.60 -2.81 24.94
N ALA A 345 6.32 -2.46 23.88
CA ALA A 345 7.66 -3.01 23.62
C ALA A 345 8.70 -2.47 24.61
N MET A 346 8.63 -1.19 24.95
CA MET A 346 9.48 -0.58 25.98
C MET A 346 9.24 -1.18 27.37
N GLU A 347 7.99 -1.39 27.76
CA GLU A 347 7.62 -2.10 28.99
C GLU A 347 8.28 -3.48 29.05
N TYR A 348 8.14 -4.26 27.97
CA TYR A 348 8.74 -5.59 27.88
C TYR A 348 10.26 -5.54 27.96
N LEU A 349 10.92 -4.70 27.17
CA LEU A 349 12.38 -4.56 27.17
C LEU A 349 12.91 -4.10 28.53
N ALA A 350 12.29 -3.10 29.15
CA ALA A 350 12.63 -2.64 30.50
C ALA A 350 12.49 -3.78 31.52
N THR A 351 11.41 -4.57 31.43
CA THR A 351 11.23 -5.77 32.27
C THR A 351 12.37 -6.77 32.07
N ARG A 352 12.73 -7.07 30.82
CA ARG A 352 13.82 -8.00 30.48
C ARG A 352 15.21 -7.49 30.92
N LEU A 353 15.38 -6.17 31.05
CA LEU A 353 16.60 -5.53 31.55
C LEU A 353 16.62 -5.33 33.08
N ASN A 354 15.57 -5.80 33.79
CA ASN A 354 15.36 -5.60 35.23
C ASN A 354 15.18 -4.14 35.66
N LEU A 355 14.57 -3.32 34.81
CA LEU A 355 14.23 -1.92 35.06
C LEU A 355 12.74 -1.78 35.42
N THR A 356 12.34 -2.34 36.56
CA THR A 356 10.92 -2.55 36.92
C THR A 356 10.10 -1.26 37.03
N GLU A 357 10.66 -0.19 37.60
CA GLU A 357 9.95 1.09 37.71
C GLU A 357 9.72 1.73 36.33
N THR A 358 10.75 1.72 35.48
CA THR A 358 10.67 2.16 34.09
C THR A 358 9.66 1.35 33.29
N ALA A 359 9.62 0.03 33.48
CA ALA A 359 8.63 -0.83 32.82
C ALA A 359 7.19 -0.42 33.19
N ARG A 360 6.94 -0.15 34.48
CA ARG A 360 5.63 0.31 34.95
C ARG A 360 5.24 1.66 34.35
N GLN A 361 6.18 2.60 34.24
CA GLN A 361 5.91 3.90 33.61
C GLN A 361 5.44 3.73 32.15
N TYR A 362 6.10 2.88 31.37
CA TYR A 362 5.68 2.62 29.99
C TYR A 362 4.34 1.88 29.89
N ALA A 363 4.02 1.02 30.85
CA ALA A 363 2.69 0.39 30.94
C ALA A 363 1.60 1.44 31.19
N ASP A 364 1.83 2.34 32.16
CA ASP A 364 0.89 3.42 32.51
C ASP A 364 0.69 4.38 31.31
N GLU A 365 1.77 4.74 30.60
CA GLU A 365 1.72 5.56 29.38
C GLU A 365 0.97 4.88 28.23
N ALA A 366 1.15 3.57 28.04
CA ALA A 366 0.45 2.81 27.02
C ALA A 366 -1.05 2.77 27.29
N ASP A 367 -1.44 2.51 28.55
CA ASP A 367 -2.85 2.48 28.96
C ASP A 367 -3.51 3.85 28.80
N GLU A 368 -2.80 4.93 29.16
CA GLU A 368 -3.28 6.29 28.94
C GLU A 368 -3.47 6.58 27.45
N LEU A 369 -2.47 6.27 26.61
CA LEU A 369 -2.55 6.51 25.17
C LEU A 369 -3.70 5.72 24.52
N ALA A 370 -3.89 4.46 24.90
CA ALA A 370 -5.01 3.65 24.41
C ALA A 370 -6.36 4.26 24.79
N ALA A 371 -6.48 4.82 26.01
CA ALA A 371 -7.68 5.53 26.44
C ALA A 371 -7.92 6.79 25.60
N ARG A 372 -6.88 7.60 25.33
CA ARG A 372 -6.98 8.80 24.47
C ARG A 372 -7.36 8.47 23.03
N VAL A 373 -6.80 7.41 22.46
CA VAL A 373 -7.19 6.94 21.12
C VAL A 373 -8.65 6.51 21.09
N ARG A 374 -9.14 5.78 22.10
CA ARG A 374 -10.56 5.42 22.20
C ARG A 374 -11.47 6.64 22.37
N GLU A 375 -11.04 7.64 23.12
CA GLU A 375 -11.81 8.84 23.38
C GLU A 375 -11.93 9.75 22.15
N HIS A 376 -10.82 10.00 21.47
CA HIS A 376 -10.74 11.04 20.45
C HIS A 376 -10.81 10.52 19.01
N CYS A 377 -10.31 9.32 18.75
CA CYS A 377 -10.23 8.78 17.38
C CYS A 377 -11.42 7.88 17.01
N TRP A 378 -12.20 7.38 17.97
CA TRP A 378 -13.38 6.57 17.69
C TRP A 378 -14.57 7.43 17.29
N ASP A 379 -15.07 7.26 16.07
CA ASP A 379 -16.33 7.86 15.66
C ASP A 379 -17.49 6.91 15.89
N ARG A 380 -18.30 7.17 16.92
CA ARG A 380 -19.49 6.37 17.21
C ARG A 380 -20.53 6.41 16.08
N ARG A 381 -20.55 7.47 15.28
CA ARG A 381 -21.48 7.60 14.15
C ARG A 381 -21.19 6.54 13.09
N ASP A 382 -19.93 6.42 12.68
CA ASP A 382 -19.52 5.55 11.59
C ASP A 382 -19.10 4.16 12.09
N GLY A 383 -18.80 4.01 13.39
CA GLY A 383 -18.31 2.76 13.98
C GLY A 383 -16.89 2.43 13.52
N PHE A 384 -16.02 3.44 13.44
CA PHE A 384 -14.65 3.31 12.94
C PHE A 384 -13.69 4.28 13.64
N TYR A 385 -12.39 3.97 13.55
CA TYR A 385 -11.33 4.86 14.03
C TYR A 385 -10.79 5.74 12.92
N TYR A 386 -10.54 7.00 13.23
CA TYR A 386 -10.02 8.00 12.31
C TYR A 386 -8.89 8.81 12.95
N SER A 387 -8.05 9.38 12.10
CA SER A 387 -7.18 10.49 12.52
C SER A 387 -8.02 11.70 12.95
N VAL A 388 -7.43 12.60 13.74
CA VAL A 388 -8.10 13.82 14.20
C VAL A 388 -7.33 15.08 13.77
N ASP A 389 -8.08 16.15 13.53
CA ASP A 389 -7.56 17.49 13.31
C ASP A 389 -7.37 18.18 14.66
N LEU A 390 -6.12 18.58 14.91
CA LEU A 390 -5.66 19.26 16.11
C LEU A 390 -5.53 20.77 15.91
N ASN A 391 -5.72 21.28 14.69
CA ASN A 391 -5.55 22.70 14.36
C ASN A 391 -6.75 23.57 14.77
N LEU A 392 -7.17 23.43 16.01
CA LEU A 392 -8.19 24.28 16.62
C LEU A 392 -7.52 25.46 17.30
N LEU A 393 -8.15 26.64 17.20
CA LEU A 393 -7.73 27.79 17.97
C LEU A 393 -7.84 27.51 19.48
N PRO A 394 -6.97 28.13 20.29
CA PRO A 394 -7.06 28.03 21.75
C PRO A 394 -8.39 28.59 22.24
N VAL A 395 -8.89 28.05 23.35
CA VAL A 395 -10.02 28.64 24.07
C VAL A 395 -9.50 29.78 24.92
N GLU A 396 -9.78 31.00 24.50
CA GLU A 396 -9.49 32.21 25.27
C GLU A 396 -10.66 32.50 26.21
N LYS A 397 -10.38 32.55 27.51
CA LYS A 397 -11.32 32.98 28.55
C LYS A 397 -10.74 34.21 29.24
N PRO A 398 -10.85 35.41 28.64
CA PRO A 398 -10.48 36.63 29.33
C PRO A 398 -11.28 36.75 30.63
N ASP A 399 -10.62 37.18 31.70
CA ASP A 399 -11.26 37.49 32.98
C ASP A 399 -11.97 38.84 32.84
N ILE A 400 -13.27 38.80 32.55
CA ILE A 400 -14.07 39.99 32.25
C ILE A 400 -14.92 40.33 33.49
N THR A 401 -14.64 41.48 34.12
CA THR A 401 -15.46 42.03 35.21
C THR A 401 -16.58 42.95 34.73
N GLY A 402 -16.57 43.35 33.45
CA GLY A 402 -17.58 44.19 32.80
C GLY A 402 -17.23 44.46 31.33
N LEU A 403 -18.19 44.93 30.52
CA LEU A 403 -17.97 45.33 29.13
C LEU A 403 -17.69 46.83 29.07
N GLU A 404 -16.44 47.23 28.84
CA GLU A 404 -16.05 48.62 28.62
C GLU A 404 -16.28 49.04 27.15
N PRO A 405 -16.54 50.33 26.85
CA PRO A 405 -16.65 50.80 25.48
C PRO A 405 -15.37 50.52 24.67
N GLY A 406 -15.46 49.67 23.64
CA GLY A 406 -14.33 49.27 22.79
C GLY A 406 -13.85 47.83 23.00
N ASP A 407 -14.23 47.20 24.11
CA ASP A 407 -13.81 45.86 24.50
C ASP A 407 -14.90 44.82 24.18
N LEU A 408 -15.07 44.49 22.89
CA LEU A 408 -15.97 43.42 22.46
C LEU A 408 -15.25 42.07 22.46
N TYR A 409 -15.50 41.25 23.48
CA TYR A 409 -15.03 39.86 23.55
C TYR A 409 -16.08 38.89 23.00
N LEU A 410 -15.80 38.30 21.84
CA LEU A 410 -16.66 37.27 21.24
C LEU A 410 -16.35 35.89 21.83
N HIS A 411 -17.32 34.96 21.75
CA HIS A 411 -17.20 33.54 22.13
C HIS A 411 -17.03 33.20 23.63
N VAL A 412 -16.98 34.18 24.54
CA VAL A 412 -16.77 33.96 25.98
C VAL A 412 -17.90 33.17 26.68
N GLY A 413 -19.15 33.35 26.25
CA GLY A 413 -20.32 32.71 26.87
C GLY A 413 -20.53 31.24 26.51
N GLN A 414 -19.85 30.75 25.48
CA GLN A 414 -19.97 29.36 25.02
C GLN A 414 -18.66 28.92 24.32
N PRO A 415 -17.57 28.72 25.07
CA PRO A 415 -16.34 28.18 24.50
C PRO A 415 -16.56 26.76 23.96
N ARG A 416 -15.75 26.34 22.99
CA ARG A 416 -15.75 24.94 22.52
C ARG A 416 -15.50 23.98 23.69
N SER A 417 -16.20 22.85 23.68
CA SER A 417 -16.10 21.78 24.70
C SER A 417 -15.36 20.53 24.22
N TYR A 418 -14.69 20.62 23.06
CA TYR A 418 -13.96 19.54 22.42
C TYR A 418 -12.57 20.02 22.00
N ASP A 419 -11.58 19.14 21.99
CA ASP A 419 -10.16 19.47 21.79
C ASP A 419 -9.59 19.09 20.42
N CYS A 420 -10.38 18.39 19.60
CA CYS A 420 -10.03 18.03 18.24
C CYS A 420 -11.30 17.74 17.41
N LEU A 421 -11.14 17.57 16.10
CA LEU A 421 -12.21 17.16 15.19
C LEU A 421 -11.86 15.85 14.48
N ILE A 422 -12.81 14.94 14.38
CA ILE A 422 -12.62 13.68 13.63
C ILE A 422 -12.45 13.99 12.14
N GLN A 423 -11.35 13.54 11.55
CA GLN A 423 -11.12 13.58 10.11
C GLN A 423 -11.70 12.31 9.49
N ARG A 424 -12.97 12.37 9.07
CA ARG A 424 -13.68 11.26 8.39
C ARG A 424 -13.16 11.02 6.98
N LEU A 425 -11.90 10.67 6.88
CA LEU A 425 -11.21 10.24 5.68
C LEU A 425 -11.06 8.73 5.80
N SER A 426 -11.66 8.00 4.87
CA SER A 426 -11.75 6.53 4.90
C SER A 426 -10.43 5.89 4.49
N VAL A 427 -9.40 6.10 5.31
CA VAL A 427 -8.05 5.51 5.19
C VAL A 427 -7.96 4.21 5.97
N TRP A 428 -7.16 3.27 5.49
CA TRP A 428 -7.02 1.93 6.08
C TRP A 428 -6.55 1.95 7.55
N SER A 429 -5.84 3.00 7.97
CA SER A 429 -5.14 3.07 9.24
C SER A 429 -6.06 3.01 10.46
N GLY A 430 -7.38 3.24 10.30
CA GLY A 430 -8.36 2.96 11.34
C GLY A 430 -8.35 1.50 11.82
N PHE A 431 -8.08 0.54 10.93
CA PHE A 431 -7.93 -0.88 11.29
C PHE A 431 -6.72 -1.14 12.21
N MET A 432 -5.76 -0.21 12.30
CA MET A 432 -4.64 -0.37 13.21
C MET A 432 -5.04 -0.36 14.67
N ALA A 433 -6.20 0.18 15.04
CA ALA A 433 -6.73 0.06 16.40
C ALA A 433 -7.00 -1.41 16.78
N MET A 434 -7.39 -2.25 15.81
CA MET A 434 -7.51 -3.70 16.01
C MET A 434 -6.14 -4.36 16.04
N TRP A 435 -5.25 -4.04 15.09
CA TRP A 435 -3.89 -4.59 15.11
C TRP A 435 -3.17 -4.32 16.44
N ALA A 436 -3.24 -3.09 16.92
CA ALA A 436 -2.61 -2.65 18.15
C ALA A 436 -3.28 -3.23 19.41
N GLY A 437 -4.54 -3.66 19.34
CA GLY A 437 -5.30 -4.11 20.52
C GLY A 437 -5.94 -2.97 21.32
N ILE A 438 -6.11 -1.79 20.71
CA ILE A 438 -6.69 -0.60 21.35
C ILE A 438 -8.23 -0.65 21.34
N ALA A 439 -8.80 -1.17 20.25
CA ALA A 439 -10.24 -1.31 20.09
C ALA A 439 -10.85 -2.22 21.15
N THR A 440 -12.08 -1.94 21.57
CA THR A 440 -12.87 -2.92 22.32
C THR A 440 -13.42 -3.99 21.39
N LYS A 441 -13.89 -5.12 21.94
CA LYS A 441 -14.51 -6.19 21.14
C LYS A 441 -15.74 -5.69 20.38
N GLU A 442 -16.51 -4.82 21.01
CA GLU A 442 -17.71 -4.21 20.45
C GLU A 442 -17.35 -3.28 19.28
N GLN A 443 -16.32 -2.43 19.45
CA GLN A 443 -15.82 -1.56 18.39
C GLN A 443 -15.27 -2.37 17.22
N ALA A 444 -14.49 -3.43 17.48
CA ALA A 444 -13.99 -4.32 16.44
C ALA A 444 -15.15 -5.00 15.66
N ALA A 445 -16.23 -5.40 16.34
CA ALA A 445 -17.41 -5.96 15.69
C ALA A 445 -18.08 -4.96 14.74
N GLU A 446 -18.20 -3.69 15.13
CA GLU A 446 -18.70 -2.64 14.24
C GLU A 446 -17.76 -2.40 13.05
N MET A 447 -16.45 -2.31 13.29
CA MET A 447 -15.45 -2.12 12.23
C MET A 447 -15.50 -3.24 11.19
N VAL A 448 -15.56 -4.50 11.63
CA VAL A 448 -15.60 -5.64 10.71
C VAL A 448 -16.92 -5.70 9.96
N SER A 449 -18.05 -5.57 10.66
CA SER A 449 -19.37 -5.68 10.04
C SER A 449 -19.69 -4.55 9.06
N LYS A 450 -19.31 -3.32 9.37
CA LYS A 450 -19.63 -2.14 8.56
C LYS A 450 -18.56 -1.81 7.52
N HIS A 451 -17.28 -2.01 7.83
CA HIS A 451 -16.17 -1.49 7.00
C HIS A 451 -15.38 -2.59 6.29
N PHE A 452 -14.99 -3.67 7.00
CA PHE A 452 -14.26 -4.75 6.32
C PHE A 452 -15.14 -5.54 5.35
N ARG A 453 -16.36 -5.90 5.78
CA ARG A 453 -17.30 -6.67 4.94
C ARG A 453 -17.91 -5.84 3.81
N ASP A 454 -17.76 -4.52 3.85
CA ASP A 454 -18.15 -3.65 2.74
C ASP A 454 -17.12 -3.71 1.60
N THR A 455 -17.47 -4.46 0.56
CA THR A 455 -16.63 -4.59 -0.64
C THR A 455 -16.61 -3.35 -1.53
N THR A 456 -17.50 -2.38 -1.28
CA THR A 456 -17.56 -1.11 -2.03
C THR A 456 -16.60 -0.06 -1.49
N SER A 457 -16.09 -0.24 -0.26
CA SER A 457 -15.14 0.66 0.38
C SER A 457 -13.73 0.03 0.45
N TYR A 458 -13.30 -0.49 1.60
CA TYR A 458 -11.92 -0.92 1.83
C TYR A 458 -11.59 -2.25 1.17
N ASN A 459 -12.49 -3.23 1.21
CA ASN A 459 -12.19 -4.61 0.86
C ASN A 459 -12.33 -4.87 -0.65
N ALA A 460 -11.23 -4.72 -1.39
CA ALA A 460 -11.15 -4.95 -2.82
C ALA A 460 -10.92 -6.42 -3.20
N PRO A 461 -11.03 -6.78 -4.50
CA PRO A 461 -10.61 -8.09 -4.99
C PRO A 461 -9.14 -8.44 -4.66
N ALA A 462 -8.23 -7.47 -4.73
CA ALA A 462 -6.80 -7.68 -4.47
C ALA A 462 -6.39 -7.57 -2.98
N GLY A 463 -7.29 -7.13 -2.09
CA GLY A 463 -6.98 -6.86 -0.69
C GLY A 463 -7.52 -5.51 -0.21
N ILE A 464 -6.88 -4.90 0.77
CA ILE A 464 -7.35 -3.66 1.39
C ILE A 464 -6.85 -2.45 0.61
N ARG A 465 -7.79 -1.61 0.15
CA ARG A 465 -7.48 -0.28 -0.40
C ARG A 465 -6.95 0.60 0.71
N THR A 466 -5.83 1.30 0.47
CA THR A 466 -5.30 2.25 1.46
C THR A 466 -6.22 3.44 1.70
N LEU A 467 -7.05 3.79 0.72
CA LEU A 467 -8.10 4.79 0.78
C LEU A 467 -9.35 4.27 0.06
N SER A 468 -10.53 4.47 0.65
CA SER A 468 -11.81 4.09 0.05
C SER A 468 -12.06 4.80 -1.29
N PRO A 469 -12.65 4.14 -2.30
CA PRO A 469 -13.03 4.75 -3.58
C PRO A 469 -14.21 5.72 -3.47
N LEU A 470 -14.85 5.77 -2.30
CA LEU A 470 -15.90 6.75 -1.99
C LEU A 470 -15.32 8.12 -1.64
N GLU A 471 -14.01 8.22 -1.45
CA GLU A 471 -13.32 9.46 -1.11
C GLU A 471 -12.95 10.27 -2.36
N LYS A 472 -13.12 11.59 -2.28
CA LYS A 472 -12.91 12.50 -3.43
C LYS A 472 -11.48 12.43 -3.99
N MET A 473 -10.49 12.16 -3.14
CA MET A 473 -9.08 12.09 -3.52
C MET A 473 -8.61 10.68 -3.91
N TYR A 474 -9.51 9.69 -4.01
CA TYR A 474 -9.16 8.35 -4.45
C TYR A 474 -8.46 8.37 -5.81
N ASN A 475 -7.27 7.80 -5.86
CA ASN A 475 -6.41 7.83 -7.03
C ASN A 475 -5.42 6.66 -7.04
N THR A 476 -5.59 5.78 -8.03
CA THR A 476 -4.71 4.62 -8.24
C THR A 476 -3.66 4.84 -9.33
N LYS A 477 -3.47 6.09 -9.79
CA LYS A 477 -2.41 6.41 -10.75
C LYS A 477 -1.04 6.16 -10.13
N ALA A 478 -0.15 5.56 -10.92
CA ALA A 478 1.24 5.37 -10.54
C ALA A 478 1.91 6.69 -10.16
N SER A 479 2.57 6.71 -9.00
CA SER A 479 3.39 7.82 -8.51
C SER A 479 4.56 7.24 -7.71
N GLY A 480 5.77 7.73 -7.95
CA GLY A 480 7.01 7.23 -7.30
C GLY A 480 7.65 8.20 -6.32
N ASN A 481 7.16 9.44 -6.22
CA ASN A 481 7.53 10.40 -5.18
C ASN A 481 6.47 11.53 -5.10
N PRO A 482 5.55 11.48 -4.13
CA PRO A 482 5.38 10.42 -3.14
C PRO A 482 4.85 9.12 -3.79
N SER A 483 5.05 7.98 -3.12
CA SER A 483 4.33 6.75 -3.46
C SER A 483 2.83 6.91 -3.20
N SER A 484 1.97 6.22 -3.96
CA SER A 484 0.52 6.40 -3.84
C SER A 484 -0.10 5.52 -2.75
N TRP A 485 -0.60 6.19 -1.71
CA TRP A 485 -1.42 5.69 -0.61
C TRP A 485 -2.89 6.12 -0.74
N GLN A 486 -3.31 6.62 -1.90
CA GLN A 486 -4.67 7.11 -2.17
C GLN A 486 -5.59 6.06 -2.80
N GLY A 487 -5.38 4.77 -2.52
CA GLY A 487 -6.23 3.71 -3.03
C GLY A 487 -5.55 2.37 -3.30
N PRO A 488 -4.30 2.33 -3.80
CA PRO A 488 -3.62 1.06 -4.10
C PRO A 488 -3.55 0.09 -2.91
N VAL A 489 -3.31 -1.19 -3.22
CA VAL A 489 -3.13 -2.25 -2.22
C VAL A 489 -1.64 -2.41 -1.92
N TRP A 490 -1.32 -2.43 -0.63
CA TRP A 490 0.03 -2.64 -0.09
C TRP A 490 0.02 -3.84 0.85
N ILE A 491 1.07 -4.67 0.80
CA ILE A 491 1.05 -5.97 1.50
C ILE A 491 1.26 -5.83 3.00
N ASN A 492 2.01 -4.83 3.46
CA ASN A 492 2.05 -4.45 4.88
C ASN A 492 0.65 -4.11 5.42
N VAL A 493 -0.20 -3.42 4.65
CA VAL A 493 -1.59 -3.13 5.02
C VAL A 493 -2.40 -4.40 5.11
N ASN A 494 -2.35 -5.26 4.07
CA ASN A 494 -3.04 -6.55 4.12
C ASN A 494 -2.59 -7.38 5.34
N TYR A 495 -1.30 -7.37 5.67
CA TYR A 495 -0.76 -8.07 6.82
C TYR A 495 -1.25 -7.51 8.16
N LEU A 496 -1.15 -6.20 8.37
CA LEU A 496 -1.55 -5.59 9.63
C LEU A 496 -3.07 -5.71 9.87
N VAL A 497 -3.89 -5.56 8.82
CA VAL A 497 -5.34 -5.80 8.91
C VAL A 497 -5.64 -7.26 9.20
N PHE A 498 -4.97 -8.20 8.52
CA PHE A 498 -5.07 -9.63 8.80
C PHE A 498 -4.74 -9.96 10.27
N ARG A 499 -3.64 -9.41 10.81
CA ARG A 499 -3.25 -9.57 12.22
C ARG A 499 -4.30 -8.97 13.16
N GLY A 500 -4.83 -7.79 12.84
CA GLY A 500 -5.92 -7.17 13.61
C GLY A 500 -7.20 -8.01 13.64
N LEU A 501 -7.59 -8.62 12.52
CA LEU A 501 -8.74 -9.54 12.46
C LEU A 501 -8.52 -10.77 13.35
N LEU A 502 -7.33 -11.38 13.29
CA LEU A 502 -7.00 -12.54 14.13
C LEU A 502 -6.97 -12.21 15.62
N ASN A 503 -6.44 -11.05 16.00
CA ASN A 503 -6.39 -10.61 17.41
C ASN A 503 -7.78 -10.53 18.06
N TYR A 504 -8.85 -10.43 17.26
CA TYR A 504 -10.24 -10.33 17.72
C TYR A 504 -11.10 -11.55 17.31
N GLY A 505 -10.51 -12.59 16.75
CA GLY A 505 -11.20 -13.85 16.42
C GLY A 505 -11.99 -13.85 15.10
N TYR A 506 -11.73 -12.90 14.19
CA TYR A 506 -12.37 -12.83 12.87
C TYR A 506 -11.62 -13.70 11.84
N GLU A 507 -11.61 -15.02 12.07
CA GLU A 507 -10.80 -15.97 11.28
C GLU A 507 -11.26 -16.09 9.82
N GLU A 508 -12.56 -15.99 9.53
CA GLU A 508 -13.09 -16.08 8.17
C GLU A 508 -12.66 -14.87 7.32
N GLU A 509 -12.76 -13.67 7.87
CA GLU A 509 -12.29 -12.43 7.25
C GLU A 509 -10.76 -12.44 7.07
N ALA A 510 -10.03 -12.92 8.09
CA ALA A 510 -8.59 -13.08 8.00
C ALA A 510 -8.19 -14.08 6.91
N ARG A 511 -8.91 -15.21 6.80
CA ARG A 511 -8.73 -16.20 5.72
C ARG A 511 -8.99 -15.61 4.35
N GLU A 512 -10.06 -14.84 4.19
CA GLU A 512 -10.33 -14.14 2.94
C GLU A 512 -9.17 -13.23 2.53
N LEU A 513 -8.69 -12.39 3.44
CA LEU A 513 -7.61 -11.45 3.15
C LEU A 513 -6.29 -12.15 2.86
N ALA A 514 -5.98 -13.21 3.60
CA ALA A 514 -4.80 -14.05 3.39
C ALA A 514 -4.83 -14.72 2.00
N GLU A 515 -5.96 -15.32 1.63
CA GLU A 515 -6.13 -15.94 0.31
C GLU A 515 -6.01 -14.91 -0.83
N LYS A 516 -6.64 -13.74 -0.71
CA LYS A 516 -6.49 -12.65 -1.70
C LYS A 516 -5.03 -12.25 -1.88
N THR A 517 -4.29 -12.12 -0.78
CA THR A 517 -2.87 -11.77 -0.79
C THR A 517 -2.02 -12.85 -1.46
N VAL A 518 -2.29 -14.13 -1.18
CA VAL A 518 -1.60 -15.26 -1.83
C VAL A 518 -1.84 -15.27 -3.34
N LEU A 519 -3.08 -15.07 -3.79
CA LEU A 519 -3.42 -15.05 -5.22
C LEU A 519 -2.76 -13.85 -5.93
N LEU A 520 -2.78 -12.68 -5.29
CA LEU A 520 -2.16 -11.46 -5.82
C LEU A 520 -0.66 -11.66 -6.08
N LEU A 521 0.09 -12.06 -5.06
CA LEU A 521 1.54 -12.16 -5.13
C LEU A 521 2.00 -13.38 -5.93
N GLY A 522 1.29 -14.51 -5.81
CA GLY A 522 1.61 -15.70 -6.60
C GLY A 522 1.43 -15.46 -8.09
N ARG A 523 0.41 -14.68 -8.49
CA ARG A 523 0.19 -14.27 -9.87
C ARG A 523 1.27 -13.30 -10.36
N ASP A 524 1.72 -12.37 -9.52
CA ASP A 524 2.82 -11.45 -9.86
C ASP A 524 4.11 -12.24 -10.12
N PHE A 525 4.48 -13.17 -9.23
CA PHE A 525 5.59 -14.08 -9.46
C PHE A 525 5.45 -14.91 -10.74
N GLU A 526 4.28 -15.50 -10.99
CA GLU A 526 4.04 -16.32 -12.18
C GLU A 526 4.20 -15.51 -13.48
N ARG A 527 3.72 -14.26 -13.50
CA ARG A 527 3.74 -13.42 -14.71
C ARG A 527 5.07 -12.68 -14.92
N PHE A 528 5.67 -12.19 -13.85
CA PHE A 528 6.78 -11.24 -13.93
C PHE A 528 8.07 -11.74 -13.29
N GLY A 529 8.02 -12.84 -12.53
CA GLY A 529 9.18 -13.46 -11.88
C GLY A 529 9.75 -12.67 -10.71
N ALA A 530 9.05 -11.63 -10.24
CA ALA A 530 9.41 -10.79 -9.10
C ALA A 530 8.17 -10.07 -8.58
N LEU A 531 8.24 -9.50 -7.37
CA LEU A 531 7.16 -8.70 -6.78
C LEU A 531 7.33 -7.20 -7.04
N HIS A 532 6.25 -6.46 -6.89
CA HIS A 532 6.19 -5.00 -7.00
C HIS A 532 5.75 -4.38 -5.67
N GLU A 533 6.03 -3.11 -5.47
CA GLU A 533 5.81 -2.46 -4.18
C GLU A 533 4.33 -2.37 -3.79
N TYR A 534 3.47 -2.05 -4.77
CA TYR A 534 2.02 -1.93 -4.58
C TYR A 534 1.23 -2.24 -5.86
N TYR A 535 -0.07 -2.46 -5.68
CA TYR A 535 -0.95 -3.09 -6.67
C TYR A 535 -2.26 -2.35 -6.87
N LEU A 536 -2.83 -2.43 -8.08
CA LEU A 536 -4.17 -1.91 -8.36
C LEU A 536 -5.24 -2.74 -7.63
N PRO A 537 -6.22 -2.12 -6.95
CA PRO A 537 -7.17 -2.87 -6.11
C PRO A 537 -8.11 -3.83 -6.85
N GLU A 538 -8.57 -3.44 -8.04
CA GLU A 538 -9.63 -4.19 -8.73
C GLU A 538 -9.12 -5.44 -9.44
N ASN A 539 -7.89 -5.39 -9.94
CA ASN A 539 -7.35 -6.42 -10.82
C ASN A 539 -5.96 -6.88 -10.42
N GLY A 540 -5.34 -6.33 -9.37
CA GLY A 540 -4.04 -6.74 -8.88
C GLY A 540 -2.88 -6.51 -9.86
N GLU A 541 -3.02 -5.63 -10.85
CA GLU A 541 -1.86 -5.29 -11.69
C GLU A 541 -0.80 -4.56 -10.86
N PRO A 542 0.48 -4.94 -10.99
CA PRO A 542 1.56 -4.25 -10.30
C PRO A 542 1.75 -2.83 -10.83
N VAL A 543 2.17 -1.91 -9.96
CA VAL A 543 2.28 -0.49 -10.32
C VAL A 543 3.74 -0.03 -10.50
N LEU A 544 4.57 -0.08 -9.45
CA LEU A 544 5.96 0.39 -9.48
C LEU A 544 6.93 -0.54 -8.74
N ASN A 545 8.22 -0.29 -8.92
CA ASN A 545 9.33 -0.87 -8.16
C ASN A 545 9.38 -2.41 -8.21
N LYS A 546 9.54 -2.96 -9.41
CA LYS A 546 9.77 -4.41 -9.61
C LYS A 546 11.02 -4.87 -8.84
N GLY A 547 10.92 -6.05 -8.21
CA GLY A 547 11.96 -6.61 -7.34
C GLY A 547 11.79 -6.23 -5.88
N PHE A 548 10.59 -5.84 -5.44
CA PHE A 548 10.36 -5.41 -4.07
C PHE A 548 10.30 -6.60 -3.08
N GLN A 549 11.39 -6.79 -2.32
CA GLN A 549 11.62 -7.93 -1.40
C GLN A 549 11.63 -7.46 0.07
N ASN A 550 10.51 -6.94 0.56
CA ASN A 550 10.34 -6.44 1.94
C ASN A 550 9.03 -6.98 2.54
N TRP A 551 8.08 -6.12 2.91
CA TRP A 551 6.81 -6.49 3.54
C TRP A 551 5.95 -7.41 2.66
N ASN A 552 6.24 -7.50 1.37
CA ASN A 552 5.61 -8.46 0.48
C ASN A 552 5.84 -9.91 0.92
N PHE A 553 6.98 -10.21 1.55
CA PHE A 553 7.29 -11.56 2.02
C PHE A 553 6.49 -11.98 3.25
N LEU A 554 5.79 -11.04 3.92
CA LEU A 554 4.86 -11.34 5.02
C LEU A 554 3.70 -12.25 4.59
N VAL A 555 3.49 -12.44 3.28
CA VAL A 555 2.58 -13.47 2.76
C VAL A 555 2.95 -14.87 3.27
N LEU A 556 4.23 -15.16 3.54
CA LEU A 556 4.61 -16.46 4.13
C LEU A 556 4.05 -16.65 5.54
N ASN A 557 3.94 -15.56 6.32
CA ASN A 557 3.34 -15.60 7.65
C ASN A 557 1.83 -15.91 7.54
N MET A 558 1.14 -15.32 6.55
CA MET A 558 -0.25 -15.65 6.25
C MET A 558 -0.40 -17.10 5.77
N ILE A 559 0.52 -17.58 4.93
CA ILE A 559 0.51 -18.97 4.43
C ILE A 559 0.73 -19.97 5.57
N ALA A 560 1.64 -19.69 6.50
CA ALA A 560 1.85 -20.52 7.68
C ALA A 560 0.54 -20.67 8.48
N TRP A 561 -0.17 -19.56 8.71
CA TRP A 561 -1.47 -19.58 9.38
C TRP A 561 -2.55 -20.36 8.59
N LEU A 562 -2.66 -20.13 7.27
CA LEU A 562 -3.60 -20.86 6.40
C LEU A 562 -3.38 -22.39 6.42
N GLU A 563 -2.14 -22.82 6.67
CA GLU A 563 -1.74 -24.22 6.76
C GLU A 563 -1.80 -24.80 8.17
N GLY A 564 -2.25 -24.02 9.17
CA GLY A 564 -2.28 -24.45 10.57
C GLY A 564 -0.89 -24.63 11.18
N ARG A 565 0.16 -24.04 10.58
CA ARG A 565 1.52 -24.06 11.12
C ARG A 565 1.71 -22.89 12.09
N GLN A 566 2.74 -22.99 12.93
CA GLN A 566 3.14 -21.87 13.77
C GLN A 566 3.58 -20.69 12.90
N GLN A 567 2.84 -19.59 13.02
CA GLN A 567 3.15 -18.32 12.39
C GLN A 567 4.08 -17.50 13.29
N VAL A 568 5.13 -16.91 12.71
CA VAL A 568 5.91 -15.84 13.33
C VAL A 568 5.13 -14.54 13.25
N THR A 569 5.04 -13.81 14.35
CA THR A 569 4.35 -12.52 14.43
C THR A 569 5.29 -11.45 14.96
N GLU A 570 4.99 -10.22 14.57
CA GLU A 570 5.51 -9.02 15.21
C GLU A 570 5.27 -9.00 16.73
N PHE A 571 5.99 -8.10 17.44
CA PHE A 571 5.98 -8.05 18.90
C PHE A 571 4.61 -7.65 19.47
#